data_AF-A0A174KSY2-F1
#
_entry.id   AF-A0A174KSY2-F1
#
_cell.length_a   1.000
_cell.length_b   1.000
_cell.length_c   1.000
_cell.angle_alpha   90.00
_cell.angle_beta   90.00
_cell.angle_gamma   90.00
#
_symmetry.space_group_name_H-M   'P 1'
#
loop_
_entity.id
_entity.type
_entity.pdbx_description
1 polymer ?
#
loop_
_entity_poly.entity_id
_entity_poly.type
_entity_poly.pdbx_seq_one_letter_code
_entity_poly.pdbx_strand_id
1 'polypeptide(L)'
;MKKKLLPALIVTGLIILVVIIMGITALINKYTPTKKTEDLKEYFNISSDDEAALIVDNELSDYKAKIIDKKIYVDYKFVHDSLNSRFYWDANENVLLYTTASDIISAAADSNSYSVTKQTNDFGYPIVKATSDSALIALDYVKQYSNITFKSYDDPARIVITSKWDEIDSATVSKSTQVRVKGGIKSPILKEVKKDDNITILDSGDKWDKVATEDGVIGYIKRKALSESKKTKLTNPDYEEETFTHIKKDKDICLAWNQVTSQSANSKVPQVISSTKGINVMSPTWFYLNDNNGNLADIASKDYVSYCHSQGIEVWGLFSNLENTDVDAAYVLTHTSTRTTLINQIMSAAFNYELDGVNIDFENITEAAYGDSYIEFIRELAIKCHNNGISLSVDVTVPASFNKFFNRSDMANFADYIVIMGYDEHYKGSDAGSVSSIPWVTEGVESTLKEVPADQIILGMPFYTRIWELTPKEDDDAVTDTEDQSKYTVTSQVYSMDAAAAQLATNNATAALDEESGQNYAEWSVSNKLYKVWLEDNTSLEKRLKLVDDNKLAGAAFWKLGFENSSVWDTVIKYLD
;
A
#
# COMPACT_ATOMS: atom_id res chain seq x y z
N MET A 1 27.85 22.96 -86.66
CA MET A 1 27.27 22.50 -85.37
C MET A 1 28.00 21.31 -84.70
N LYS A 2 29.06 20.69 -85.26
CA LYS A 2 29.69 19.48 -84.70
C LYS A 2 30.83 19.67 -83.66
N LYS A 3 31.32 20.91 -83.42
CA LYS A 3 32.45 21.16 -82.49
C LYS A 3 32.10 21.24 -80.99
N LYS A 4 30.81 21.25 -80.61
CA LYS A 4 30.36 21.27 -79.20
C LYS A 4 29.80 19.92 -78.69
N LEU A 5 29.65 18.91 -79.55
CA LEU A 5 29.02 17.63 -79.19
C LEU A 5 29.98 16.65 -78.47
N LEU A 6 31.26 16.62 -78.89
CA LEU A 6 32.25 15.73 -78.30
C LEU A 6 32.62 16.11 -76.85
N PRO A 7 32.82 17.40 -76.50
CA PRO A 7 32.99 17.82 -75.11
C PRO A 7 31.74 17.52 -74.26
N ALA A 8 30.53 17.71 -74.83
CA ALA A 8 29.29 17.42 -74.13
C ALA A 8 29.11 15.92 -73.82
N LEU A 9 29.44 15.02 -74.75
CA LEU A 9 29.40 13.57 -74.52
C LEU A 9 30.41 13.09 -73.48
N ILE A 10 31.62 13.66 -73.46
CA ILE A 10 32.65 13.37 -72.46
C ILE A 10 32.19 13.85 -71.06
N VAL A 11 31.62 15.05 -70.98
CA VAL A 11 31.06 15.60 -69.73
C VAL A 11 29.89 14.75 -69.24
N THR A 12 28.96 14.34 -70.11
CA THR A 12 27.84 13.46 -69.73
C THR A 12 28.32 12.07 -69.27
N GLY A 13 29.33 11.50 -69.94
CA GLY A 13 29.94 10.24 -69.51
C GLY A 13 30.62 10.32 -68.14
N LEU A 14 31.31 11.43 -67.86
CA LEU A 14 31.88 11.73 -66.53
C LEU A 14 30.79 11.89 -65.47
N ILE A 15 29.68 12.58 -65.79
CA ILE A 15 28.55 12.74 -64.86
C ILE A 15 27.93 11.38 -64.53
N ILE A 16 27.71 10.50 -65.53
CA ILE A 16 27.17 9.15 -65.31
C ILE A 16 28.12 8.31 -64.45
N LEU A 17 29.43 8.37 -64.72
CA LEU A 17 30.43 7.66 -63.91
C LEU A 17 30.42 8.13 -62.46
N VAL A 18 30.34 9.45 -62.22
CA VAL A 18 30.23 10.03 -60.88
C VAL A 18 28.93 9.57 -60.20
N VAL A 19 27.80 9.51 -60.90
CA VAL A 19 26.53 8.99 -60.35
C VAL A 19 26.62 7.51 -60.01
N ILE A 20 27.29 6.69 -60.84
CA ILE A 20 27.51 5.26 -60.55
C ILE A 20 28.42 5.09 -59.33
N ILE A 21 29.53 5.84 -59.25
CA ILE A 21 30.43 5.81 -58.09
C ILE A 21 29.71 6.27 -56.83
N MET A 22 28.92 7.34 -56.89
CA MET A 22 28.09 7.80 -55.78
C MET A 22 27.05 6.74 -55.39
N GLY A 23 26.42 6.07 -56.36
CA GLY A 23 25.46 4.99 -56.13
C GLY A 23 26.10 3.77 -55.46
N ILE A 24 27.26 3.32 -55.94
CA ILE A 24 28.03 2.22 -55.35
C ILE A 24 28.50 2.60 -53.94
N THR A 25 29.02 3.82 -53.76
CA THR A 25 29.47 4.31 -52.46
C THR A 25 28.31 4.42 -51.47
N ALA A 26 27.14 4.90 -51.92
CA ALA A 26 25.93 4.93 -51.11
C ALA A 26 25.44 3.51 -50.76
N LEU A 27 25.55 2.55 -51.68
CA LEU A 27 25.18 1.16 -51.45
C LEU A 27 26.13 0.48 -50.46
N ILE A 28 27.45 0.64 -50.62
CA ILE A 28 28.46 0.16 -49.69
C ILE A 28 28.23 0.79 -48.31
N ASN A 29 28.03 2.10 -48.26
CA ASN A 29 27.73 2.80 -47.02
C ASN A 29 26.42 2.30 -46.39
N LYS A 30 25.39 1.97 -47.17
CA LYS A 30 24.11 1.45 -46.62
C LYS A 30 24.28 0.10 -45.92
N TYR A 31 25.13 -0.80 -46.44
CA TYR A 31 25.29 -2.16 -45.93
C TYR A 31 26.52 -2.38 -45.02
N THR A 32 27.44 -1.41 -44.94
CA THR A 32 28.61 -1.50 -44.06
C THR A 32 28.23 -1.19 -42.61
N PRO A 33 28.47 -2.09 -41.64
CA PRO A 33 28.22 -1.80 -40.23
C PRO A 33 29.06 -0.61 -39.72
N THR A 34 28.49 0.21 -38.83
CA THR A 34 29.28 1.21 -38.11
C THR A 34 30.22 0.53 -37.13
N LYS A 35 31.43 1.08 -36.99
CA LYS A 35 32.41 0.77 -35.95
C LYS A 35 32.38 1.78 -34.79
N LYS A 36 31.49 2.78 -34.85
CA LYS A 36 31.32 3.75 -33.76
C LYS A 36 30.85 2.99 -32.51
N THR A 37 31.61 3.11 -31.43
CA THR A 37 31.23 2.67 -30.09
C THR A 37 30.51 3.80 -29.38
N GLU A 38 29.57 3.44 -28.53
CA GLU A 38 28.98 4.35 -27.55
C GLU A 38 29.91 4.44 -26.34
N ASP A 39 29.98 5.60 -25.69
CA ASP A 39 30.65 5.71 -24.40
C ASP A 39 29.74 5.09 -23.34
N LEU A 40 30.21 4.02 -22.67
CA LEU A 40 29.42 3.37 -21.64
C LEU A 40 29.24 4.26 -20.40
N LYS A 41 30.16 5.18 -20.09
CA LYS A 41 29.94 6.16 -19.00
C LYS A 41 28.77 7.08 -19.33
N GLU A 42 28.69 7.55 -20.57
CA GLU A 42 27.57 8.38 -21.06
C GLU A 42 26.26 7.58 -21.08
N TYR A 43 26.29 6.34 -21.59
CA TYR A 43 25.12 5.44 -21.62
C TYR A 43 24.54 5.16 -20.24
N PHE A 44 25.39 4.89 -19.25
CA PHE A 44 24.99 4.64 -17.86
C PHE A 44 24.81 5.93 -17.05
N ASN A 45 24.98 7.10 -17.67
CA ASN A 45 24.89 8.42 -17.05
C ASN A 45 25.82 8.58 -15.82
N ILE A 46 27.00 7.98 -15.81
CA ILE A 46 27.95 8.04 -14.67
C ILE A 46 28.79 9.32 -14.79
N SER A 47 28.68 10.20 -13.80
CA SER A 47 29.32 11.53 -13.82
C SER A 47 30.54 11.65 -12.89
N SER A 48 30.75 10.70 -11.99
CA SER A 48 31.83 10.69 -11.01
C SER A 48 32.40 9.28 -10.79
N ASP A 49 33.64 9.19 -10.31
CA ASP A 49 34.34 7.90 -10.15
C ASP A 49 33.87 7.12 -8.90
N ASP A 50 33.15 7.75 -7.98
CA ASP A 50 32.49 7.11 -6.82
C ASP A 50 31.06 6.67 -7.13
N GLU A 51 30.55 6.90 -8.35
CA GLU A 51 29.22 6.44 -8.78
C GLU A 51 29.29 5.12 -9.53
N ALA A 52 28.29 4.28 -9.27
CA ALA A 52 28.01 3.09 -10.06
C ALA A 52 26.56 3.11 -10.55
N ALA A 53 26.32 2.75 -11.80
CA ALA A 53 24.96 2.58 -12.30
C ALA A 53 24.24 1.42 -11.60
N LEU A 54 22.94 1.56 -11.38
CA LEU A 54 22.09 0.50 -10.85
C LEU A 54 21.25 -0.10 -11.97
N ILE A 55 21.37 -1.40 -12.17
CA ILE A 55 20.53 -2.16 -13.10
C ILE A 55 19.73 -3.14 -12.26
N VAL A 56 18.40 -2.99 -12.22
CA VAL A 56 17.51 -3.82 -11.41
C VAL A 56 16.61 -4.60 -12.35
N ASP A 57 16.60 -5.93 -12.23
CA ASP A 57 15.72 -6.81 -13.01
C ASP A 57 15.77 -6.55 -14.54
N ASN A 58 16.97 -6.23 -15.05
CA ASN A 58 17.24 -5.86 -16.45
C ASN A 58 16.67 -4.50 -16.89
N GLU A 59 16.49 -3.57 -15.96
CA GLU A 59 16.15 -2.18 -16.23
C GLU A 59 17.19 -1.24 -15.62
N LEU A 60 17.56 -0.19 -16.35
CA LEU A 60 18.46 0.84 -15.83
C LEU A 60 17.67 1.75 -14.89
N SER A 61 18.11 1.85 -13.64
CA SER A 61 17.51 2.74 -12.65
C SER A 61 17.93 4.19 -12.87
N ASP A 62 17.04 5.12 -12.52
CA ASP A 62 17.38 6.54 -12.41
C ASP A 62 18.27 6.83 -11.19
N TYR A 63 18.26 5.93 -10.20
CA TYR A 63 19.15 5.97 -9.05
C TYR A 63 20.53 5.42 -9.40
N LYS A 64 21.52 5.85 -8.62
CA LYS A 64 22.91 5.37 -8.70
C LYS A 64 23.36 4.88 -7.34
N ALA A 65 24.27 3.91 -7.35
CA ALA A 65 25.00 3.52 -6.16
C ALA A 65 26.20 4.45 -5.94
N LYS A 66 26.59 4.58 -4.68
CA LYS A 66 27.83 5.22 -4.24
C LYS A 66 28.82 4.18 -3.73
N ILE A 67 30.05 4.22 -4.22
CA ILE A 67 31.14 3.36 -3.79
C ILE A 67 32.00 4.13 -2.78
N ILE A 68 31.83 3.82 -1.50
CA ILE A 68 32.53 4.49 -0.40
C ILE A 68 33.35 3.42 0.32
N ASP A 69 34.67 3.62 0.42
CA ASP A 69 35.60 2.66 1.04
C ASP A 69 35.46 1.22 0.51
N LYS A 70 35.24 1.09 -0.81
CA LYS A 70 34.98 -0.18 -1.53
C LYS A 70 33.68 -0.89 -1.11
N LYS A 71 32.77 -0.19 -0.42
CA LYS A 71 31.43 -0.67 -0.07
C LYS A 71 30.40 0.00 -0.95
N ILE A 72 29.37 -0.74 -1.31
CA ILE A 72 28.28 -0.28 -2.16
C ILE A 72 27.18 0.27 -1.25
N TYR A 73 26.85 1.55 -1.43
CA TYR A 73 25.70 2.18 -0.81
C TYR A 73 24.69 2.57 -1.87
N VAL A 74 23.42 2.48 -1.52
CA VAL A 74 22.29 2.86 -2.37
C VAL A 74 21.36 3.80 -1.62
N ASP A 75 20.64 4.66 -2.33
CA ASP A 75 19.70 5.60 -1.71
C ASP A 75 18.56 4.87 -0.99
N TYR A 76 18.13 5.40 0.16
CA TYR A 76 17.03 4.85 0.95
C TYR A 76 15.74 4.71 0.15
N LYS A 77 15.35 5.72 -0.64
CA LYS A 77 14.11 5.66 -1.43
C LYS A 77 14.19 4.58 -2.50
N PHE A 78 15.36 4.40 -3.09
CA PHE A 78 15.58 3.26 -3.99
C PHE A 78 15.38 1.92 -3.27
N VAL A 79 15.90 1.76 -2.06
CA VAL A 79 15.68 0.54 -1.27
C VAL A 79 14.19 0.35 -0.98
N HIS A 80 13.54 1.37 -0.41
CA HIS A 80 12.14 1.32 -0.02
C HIS A 80 11.21 1.04 -1.22
N ASP A 81 11.37 1.78 -2.31
CA ASP A 81 10.43 1.76 -3.44
C ASP A 81 10.69 0.60 -4.41
N SER A 82 11.93 0.12 -4.51
CA SER A 82 12.34 -0.85 -5.54
C SER A 82 12.77 -2.21 -5.01
N LEU A 83 13.22 -2.32 -3.77
CA LEU A 83 13.78 -3.56 -3.24
C LEU A 83 12.97 -4.13 -2.07
N ASN A 84 12.69 -3.31 -1.06
CA ASN A 84 12.02 -3.73 0.17
C ASN A 84 11.47 -2.52 0.95
N SER A 85 10.14 -2.37 0.95
CA SER A 85 9.41 -1.29 1.64
C SER A 85 9.39 -1.40 3.17
N ARG A 86 9.99 -2.45 3.75
CA ARG A 86 10.12 -2.61 5.21
C ARG A 86 11.34 -1.90 5.79
N PHE A 87 12.26 -1.42 4.96
CA PHE A 87 13.27 -0.47 5.42
C PHE A 87 12.61 0.88 5.63
N TYR A 88 12.81 1.47 6.81
CA TYR A 88 12.24 2.77 7.16
C TYR A 88 13.35 3.69 7.67
N TRP A 89 13.43 4.90 7.11
CA TRP A 89 14.41 5.91 7.54
C TRP A 89 13.73 7.03 8.32
N ASP A 90 14.08 7.12 9.61
CA ASP A 90 13.75 8.27 10.42
C ASP A 90 14.81 9.36 10.21
N ALA A 91 14.47 10.34 9.38
CA ALA A 91 15.32 11.49 9.10
C ALA A 91 15.42 12.48 10.27
N ASN A 92 14.45 12.48 11.20
CA ASN A 92 14.46 13.37 12.36
C ASN A 92 15.47 12.92 13.41
N GLU A 93 15.63 11.60 13.57
CA GLU A 93 16.50 10.98 14.57
C GLU A 93 17.75 10.33 13.97
N ASN A 94 17.85 10.30 12.63
CA ASN A 94 18.92 9.66 11.87
C ASN A 94 19.08 8.17 12.19
N VAL A 95 17.97 7.44 12.20
CA VAL A 95 17.91 6.00 12.50
C VAL A 95 17.26 5.26 11.35
N LEU A 96 17.92 4.21 10.88
CA LEU A 96 17.34 3.24 9.96
C LEU A 96 16.70 2.11 10.75
N LEU A 97 15.47 1.78 10.41
CA LEU A 97 14.68 0.69 10.97
C LEU A 97 14.40 -0.37 9.91
N TYR A 98 14.24 -1.61 10.38
CA TYR A 98 13.71 -2.72 9.61
C TYR A 98 12.96 -3.66 10.55
N THR A 99 11.71 -3.99 10.21
CA THR A 99 10.90 -4.89 11.02
C THR A 99 10.75 -6.25 10.33
N THR A 100 11.29 -7.29 10.97
CA THR A 100 11.12 -8.70 10.56
C THR A 100 9.79 -9.24 11.09
N ALA A 101 9.43 -10.49 10.77
CA ALA A 101 8.29 -11.19 11.35
C ALA A 101 8.33 -11.34 12.88
N SER A 102 9.46 -11.07 13.56
CA SER A 102 9.58 -11.29 15.02
C SER A 102 10.43 -10.24 15.78
N ASP A 103 11.20 -9.41 15.08
CA ASP A 103 12.15 -8.48 15.67
C ASP A 103 12.07 -7.11 14.99
N ILE A 104 12.35 -6.08 15.79
CA ILE A 104 12.59 -4.72 15.28
C ILE A 104 14.11 -4.50 15.27
N ILE A 105 14.63 -4.11 14.12
CA ILE A 105 16.05 -3.88 13.90
C ILE A 105 16.28 -2.39 13.73
N SER A 106 17.30 -1.84 14.39
CA SER A 106 17.65 -0.42 14.32
C SER A 106 19.14 -0.19 14.12
N ALA A 107 19.52 0.73 13.23
CA ALA A 107 20.88 1.17 13.01
C ALA A 107 20.96 2.70 12.97
N ALA A 108 21.77 3.29 13.85
CA ALA A 108 22.02 4.73 13.83
C ALA A 108 22.93 5.13 12.65
N ALA A 109 22.78 6.36 12.15
CA ALA A 109 23.68 6.92 11.15
C ALA A 109 25.15 6.82 11.55
N ASP A 110 25.98 6.43 10.57
CA ASP A 110 27.43 6.26 10.68
C ASP A 110 27.91 5.25 11.74
N SER A 111 26.99 4.47 12.31
CA SER A 111 27.28 3.37 13.22
C SER A 111 27.62 2.10 12.46
N ASN A 112 28.67 1.39 12.92
CA ASN A 112 28.96 0.03 12.48
C ASN A 112 28.06 -1.01 13.16
N SER A 113 27.44 -0.63 14.28
CA SER A 113 26.56 -1.49 15.06
C SER A 113 25.08 -1.26 14.76
N TYR A 114 24.30 -2.33 14.91
CA TYR A 114 22.85 -2.32 14.87
C TYR A 114 22.29 -3.13 16.04
N SER A 115 21.06 -2.83 16.43
CA SER A 115 20.35 -3.56 17.48
C SER A 115 19.28 -4.43 16.84
N VAL A 116 19.22 -5.70 17.21
CA VAL A 116 18.08 -6.59 16.97
C VAL A 116 17.36 -6.73 18.30
N THR A 117 16.21 -6.06 18.43
CA THR A 117 15.47 -5.95 19.68
C THR A 117 16.33 -5.39 20.82
N LYS A 118 17.00 -6.24 21.62
CA LYS A 118 17.87 -5.85 22.75
C LYS A 118 19.34 -6.24 22.57
N GLN A 119 19.67 -6.94 21.49
CA GLN A 119 21.02 -7.43 21.24
C GLN A 119 21.73 -6.51 20.24
N THR A 120 22.91 -6.02 20.63
CA THR A 120 23.77 -5.24 19.73
C THR A 120 24.68 -6.16 18.94
N ASN A 121 24.70 -5.95 17.63
CA ASN A 121 25.53 -6.66 16.66
C ASN A 121 26.46 -5.66 15.97
N ASP A 122 27.61 -6.14 15.49
CA ASP A 122 28.57 -5.35 14.72
C ASP A 122 28.56 -5.83 13.26
N PHE A 123 28.26 -4.91 12.33
CA PHE A 123 28.30 -5.16 10.90
C PHE A 123 29.72 -4.94 10.32
N GLY A 124 30.60 -4.29 11.07
CA GLY A 124 32.01 -4.06 10.73
C GLY A 124 32.29 -2.78 9.95
N TYR A 125 31.26 -2.08 9.46
CA TYR A 125 31.35 -0.76 8.82
C TYR A 125 29.98 -0.06 8.84
N PRO A 126 29.90 1.25 8.54
CA PRO A 126 28.65 1.98 8.65
C PRO A 126 27.52 1.38 7.82
N ILE A 127 26.38 1.09 8.46
CA ILE A 127 25.21 0.49 7.78
C ILE A 127 24.48 1.52 6.95
N VAL A 128 24.32 2.72 7.52
CA VAL A 128 23.58 3.82 6.93
C VAL A 128 24.36 5.12 7.14
N LYS A 129 24.35 5.98 6.12
CA LYS A 129 24.96 7.30 6.14
C LYS A 129 23.90 8.34 5.84
N ALA A 130 23.68 9.26 6.76
CA ALA A 130 22.74 10.35 6.53
C ALA A 130 23.28 11.28 5.42
N THR A 131 22.37 11.84 4.62
CA THR A 131 22.66 12.86 3.62
C THR A 131 21.76 14.07 3.87
N SER A 132 21.90 15.15 3.09
CA SER A 132 21.07 16.35 3.25
C SER A 132 19.57 16.07 3.12
N ASP A 133 19.19 15.16 2.24
CA ASP A 133 17.79 14.98 1.80
C ASP A 133 17.30 13.52 1.89
N SER A 134 18.14 12.58 2.33
CA SER A 134 17.90 11.13 2.32
C SER A 134 18.93 10.39 3.19
N ALA A 135 19.10 9.09 2.99
CA ALA A 135 20.19 8.30 3.52
C ALA A 135 20.76 7.33 2.46
N LEU A 136 22.02 6.96 2.63
CA LEU A 136 22.71 5.93 1.85
C LEU A 136 22.85 4.66 2.70
N ILE A 137 22.26 3.55 2.24
CA ILE A 137 22.24 2.27 2.95
C ILE A 137 23.19 1.28 2.28
N ALA A 138 23.99 0.58 3.07
CA ALA A 138 24.89 -0.46 2.59
C ALA A 138 24.08 -1.60 1.92
N LEU A 139 24.35 -1.87 0.64
CA LEU A 139 23.59 -2.88 -0.13
C LEU A 139 23.78 -4.30 0.42
N ASP A 140 24.94 -4.62 0.98
CA ASP A 140 25.19 -5.88 1.70
C ASP A 140 24.28 -6.03 2.93
N TYR A 141 23.92 -4.92 3.59
CA TYR A 141 22.98 -4.95 4.72
C TYR A 141 21.54 -5.15 4.22
N VAL A 142 21.15 -4.46 3.16
CA VAL A 142 19.84 -4.66 2.49
C VAL A 142 19.66 -6.12 2.08
N LYS A 143 20.70 -6.74 1.51
CA LYS A 143 20.71 -8.16 1.10
C LYS A 143 20.42 -9.14 2.25
N GLN A 144 20.79 -8.83 3.48
CA GLN A 144 20.51 -9.72 4.62
C GLN A 144 19.01 -9.89 4.88
N TYR A 145 18.21 -8.91 4.46
CA TYR A 145 16.80 -8.78 4.83
C TYR A 145 15.88 -8.64 3.61
N SER A 146 16.40 -8.90 2.41
CA SER A 146 15.67 -8.75 1.16
C SER A 146 16.02 -9.87 0.21
N ASN A 147 15.03 -10.36 -0.54
CA ASN A 147 15.19 -11.44 -1.50
C ASN A 147 15.91 -10.93 -2.77
N ILE A 148 17.17 -10.55 -2.63
CA ILE A 148 17.97 -9.96 -3.70
C ILE A 148 19.32 -10.66 -3.85
N THR A 149 19.85 -10.61 -5.06
CA THR A 149 21.27 -10.85 -5.33
C THR A 149 21.82 -9.69 -6.12
N PHE A 150 23.14 -9.46 -6.03
CA PHE A 150 23.76 -8.45 -6.86
C PHE A 150 25.19 -8.83 -7.24
N LYS A 151 25.65 -8.27 -8.36
CA LYS A 151 27.03 -8.37 -8.86
C LYS A 151 27.53 -6.98 -9.24
N SER A 152 28.78 -6.69 -8.86
CA SER A 152 29.48 -5.47 -9.25
C SER A 152 30.37 -5.71 -10.46
N TYR A 153 30.43 -4.75 -11.36
CA TYR A 153 31.30 -4.75 -12.52
C TYR A 153 32.01 -3.40 -12.65
N ASP A 154 33.25 -3.45 -13.11
CA ASP A 154 34.06 -2.26 -13.39
C ASP A 154 33.97 -1.85 -14.88
N ASP A 155 34.43 -0.64 -15.19
CA ASP A 155 34.57 -0.09 -16.55
C ASP A 155 33.29 -0.09 -17.41
N PRO A 156 32.34 0.82 -17.14
CA PRO A 156 32.27 1.69 -15.97
C PRO A 156 31.60 0.98 -14.78
N ALA A 157 31.79 1.50 -13.57
CA ALA A 157 31.25 0.90 -12.36
C ALA A 157 29.72 0.74 -12.45
N ARG A 158 29.21 -0.47 -12.18
CA ARG A 158 27.78 -0.78 -12.22
C ARG A 158 27.45 -1.97 -11.34
N ILE A 159 26.27 -1.94 -10.75
CA ILE A 159 25.72 -2.99 -9.90
C ILE A 159 24.48 -3.54 -10.57
N VAL A 160 24.50 -4.83 -10.88
CA VAL A 160 23.35 -5.56 -11.43
C VAL A 160 22.67 -6.28 -10.27
N ILE A 161 21.42 -5.92 -9.99
CA ILE A 161 20.58 -6.44 -8.93
C ILE A 161 19.48 -7.31 -9.56
N THR A 162 19.25 -8.47 -8.97
CA THR A 162 18.08 -9.32 -9.24
C THR A 162 17.23 -9.37 -7.99
N SER A 163 15.99 -8.91 -8.11
CA SER A 163 14.94 -8.88 -7.08
C SER A 163 13.69 -9.63 -7.50
N LYS A 164 13.49 -9.87 -8.80
CA LYS A 164 12.41 -10.70 -9.34
C LYS A 164 12.91 -12.08 -9.72
N TRP A 165 12.17 -13.09 -9.29
CA TRP A 165 12.55 -14.51 -9.41
C TRP A 165 11.66 -15.29 -10.40
N ASP A 166 11.01 -14.57 -11.31
CA ASP A 166 10.16 -15.11 -12.36
C ASP A 166 10.95 -15.87 -13.44
N GLU A 167 10.23 -16.52 -14.36
CA GLU A 167 10.85 -17.09 -15.56
C GLU A 167 11.24 -16.01 -16.57
N ILE A 168 12.50 -16.05 -17.01
CA ILE A 168 13.02 -15.16 -18.05
C ILE A 168 13.22 -15.90 -19.37
N ASP A 169 13.10 -15.19 -20.49
CA ASP A 169 13.58 -15.67 -21.78
C ASP A 169 15.09 -15.50 -21.88
N SER A 170 15.79 -16.59 -22.17
CA SER A 170 17.25 -16.63 -22.21
C SER A 170 17.76 -17.34 -23.46
N ALA A 171 18.91 -16.91 -23.96
CA ALA A 171 19.59 -17.53 -25.09
C ALA A 171 21.11 -17.42 -24.92
N THR A 172 21.85 -18.19 -25.71
CA THR A 172 23.30 -18.04 -25.83
C THR A 172 23.68 -17.40 -27.16
N VAL A 173 24.78 -16.65 -27.16
CA VAL A 173 25.32 -16.04 -28.37
C VAL A 173 25.94 -17.13 -29.25
N SER A 174 25.38 -17.37 -30.43
CA SER A 174 25.85 -18.45 -31.34
C SER A 174 27.17 -18.12 -32.04
N LYS A 175 27.53 -16.83 -32.11
CA LYS A 175 28.83 -16.34 -32.60
C LYS A 175 29.11 -14.93 -32.09
N SER A 176 30.39 -14.61 -31.88
CA SER A 176 30.79 -13.28 -31.42
C SER A 176 30.20 -12.17 -32.30
N THR A 177 29.61 -11.17 -31.65
CA THR A 177 28.85 -10.09 -32.29
C THR A 177 28.73 -8.91 -31.33
N GLN A 178 27.93 -7.91 -31.70
CA GLN A 178 27.74 -6.68 -30.94
C GLN A 178 26.32 -6.54 -30.43
N VAL A 179 26.20 -6.03 -29.20
CA VAL A 179 25.02 -5.37 -28.66
C VAL A 179 25.11 -3.88 -29.02
N ARG A 180 24.02 -3.33 -29.55
CA ARG A 180 23.95 -1.96 -30.08
C ARG A 180 22.86 -1.15 -29.38
N VAL A 181 22.97 0.17 -29.40
CA VAL A 181 22.00 1.07 -28.75
C VAL A 181 20.57 0.87 -29.31
N LYS A 182 20.45 0.66 -30.62
CA LYS A 182 19.18 0.42 -31.34
C LYS A 182 19.34 -0.72 -32.34
N GLY A 183 18.22 -1.33 -32.73
CA GLY A 183 18.17 -2.32 -33.80
C GLY A 183 18.65 -1.74 -35.13
N GLY A 184 19.87 -2.09 -35.56
CA GLY A 184 20.40 -1.67 -36.85
C GLY A 184 21.92 -1.65 -36.91
N ILE A 185 22.47 -2.01 -38.07
CA ILE A 185 23.93 -2.05 -38.27
C ILE A 185 24.61 -0.68 -38.22
N LYS A 186 23.83 0.41 -38.23
CA LYS A 186 24.31 1.80 -38.13
C LYS A 186 24.21 2.38 -36.73
N SER A 187 23.55 1.69 -35.81
CA SER A 187 23.49 2.10 -34.42
C SER A 187 24.85 1.89 -33.74
N PRO A 188 25.30 2.82 -32.87
CA PRO A 188 26.53 2.64 -32.10
C PRO A 188 26.57 1.31 -31.34
N ILE A 189 27.78 0.79 -31.16
CA ILE A 189 28.06 -0.46 -30.43
C ILE A 189 28.17 -0.12 -28.94
N LEU A 190 27.37 -0.77 -28.11
CA LEU A 190 27.50 -0.70 -26.66
C LEU A 190 28.59 -1.66 -26.17
N LYS A 191 28.52 -2.92 -26.64
CA LYS A 191 29.42 -3.98 -26.18
C LYS A 191 29.60 -5.08 -27.23
N GLU A 192 30.80 -5.64 -27.28
CA GLU A 192 31.07 -6.90 -27.96
C GLU A 192 30.74 -8.08 -27.03
N VAL A 193 29.97 -9.04 -27.52
CA VAL A 193 29.64 -10.30 -26.84
C VAL A 193 30.27 -11.46 -27.59
N LYS A 194 30.75 -12.46 -26.85
CA LYS A 194 31.46 -13.63 -27.38
C LYS A 194 30.49 -14.77 -27.61
N LYS A 195 30.92 -15.73 -28.42
CA LYS A 195 30.21 -17.01 -28.54
C LYS A 195 30.05 -17.63 -27.14
N ASP A 196 28.87 -18.21 -26.90
CA ASP A 196 28.46 -18.89 -25.68
C ASP A 196 28.18 -17.97 -24.47
N ASP A 197 28.28 -16.64 -24.63
CA ASP A 197 27.78 -15.68 -23.62
C ASP A 197 26.26 -15.87 -23.43
N ASN A 198 25.79 -15.89 -22.18
CA ASN A 198 24.36 -15.90 -21.86
C ASN A 198 23.76 -14.51 -22.00
N ILE A 199 22.53 -14.46 -22.49
CA ILE A 199 21.80 -13.23 -22.77
C ILE A 199 20.34 -13.41 -22.35
N THR A 200 19.79 -12.41 -21.66
CA THR A 200 18.36 -12.31 -21.39
C THR A 200 17.67 -11.61 -22.56
N ILE A 201 16.61 -12.20 -23.10
CA ILE A 201 15.79 -11.61 -24.16
C ILE A 201 14.66 -10.83 -23.50
N LEU A 202 14.60 -9.52 -23.78
CA LEU A 202 13.59 -8.61 -23.22
C LEU A 202 12.44 -8.39 -24.20
N ASP A 203 12.74 -8.34 -25.50
CA ASP A 203 11.75 -8.19 -26.56
C ASP A 203 12.27 -8.82 -27.87
N SER A 204 11.41 -9.57 -28.56
CA SER A 204 11.77 -10.33 -29.76
C SER A 204 11.27 -9.61 -31.01
N GLY A 205 12.19 -9.25 -31.91
CA GLY A 205 11.86 -8.61 -33.19
C GLY A 205 12.12 -9.51 -34.40
N ASP A 206 11.83 -8.99 -35.60
CA ASP A 206 12.03 -9.72 -36.86
C ASP A 206 13.52 -10.01 -37.14
N LYS A 207 14.37 -9.00 -36.91
CA LYS A 207 15.81 -9.04 -37.26
C LYS A 207 16.71 -8.75 -36.07
N TRP A 208 16.19 -8.06 -35.07
CA TRP A 208 16.90 -7.58 -33.90
C TRP A 208 16.03 -7.84 -32.69
N ASP A 209 16.63 -8.42 -31.66
CA ASP A 209 15.99 -8.64 -30.37
C ASP A 209 16.57 -7.63 -29.38
N LYS A 210 15.74 -7.08 -28.50
CA LYS A 210 16.17 -6.29 -27.34
C LYS A 210 16.61 -7.26 -26.26
N VAL A 211 17.80 -7.05 -25.71
CA VAL A 211 18.46 -7.98 -24.80
C VAL A 211 19.18 -7.26 -23.67
N ALA A 212 19.39 -7.98 -22.57
CA ALA A 212 20.30 -7.61 -21.49
C ALA A 212 21.45 -8.62 -21.39
N THR A 213 22.67 -8.12 -21.23
CA THR A 213 23.84 -8.95 -20.93
C THR A 213 23.92 -9.23 -19.42
N GLU A 214 24.64 -10.29 -19.01
CA GLU A 214 24.83 -10.62 -17.59
C GLU A 214 25.41 -9.45 -16.77
N ASP A 215 26.20 -8.57 -17.40
CA ASP A 215 26.78 -7.39 -16.78
C ASP A 215 25.95 -6.12 -16.97
N GLY A 216 24.67 -6.22 -17.29
CA GLY A 216 23.71 -5.11 -17.23
C GLY A 216 23.70 -4.17 -18.43
N VAL A 217 24.31 -4.53 -19.58
CA VAL A 217 24.19 -3.74 -20.81
C VAL A 217 22.90 -4.10 -21.54
N ILE A 218 21.99 -3.13 -21.67
CA ILE A 218 20.69 -3.33 -22.33
C ILE A 218 20.74 -2.70 -23.73
N GLY A 219 20.50 -3.49 -24.76
CA GLY A 219 20.54 -3.02 -26.14
C GLY A 219 19.93 -4.00 -27.12
N TYR A 220 20.38 -3.96 -28.37
CA TYR A 220 19.85 -4.78 -29.46
C TYR A 220 20.93 -5.65 -30.10
N ILE A 221 20.60 -6.92 -30.31
CA ILE A 221 21.44 -7.91 -30.96
C ILE A 221 20.71 -8.52 -32.16
N LYS A 222 21.45 -8.99 -33.17
CA LYS A 222 20.83 -9.66 -34.32
C LYS A 222 20.25 -11.00 -33.88
N ARG A 223 18.97 -11.25 -34.13
CA ARG A 223 18.29 -12.52 -33.80
C ARG A 223 19.04 -13.76 -34.28
N LYS A 224 19.55 -13.71 -35.52
CA LYS A 224 20.36 -14.80 -36.11
C LYS A 224 21.71 -15.08 -35.44
N ALA A 225 22.11 -14.26 -34.45
CA ALA A 225 23.31 -14.44 -33.66
C ALA A 225 23.02 -15.00 -32.26
N LEU A 226 21.75 -15.28 -31.94
CA LEU A 226 21.31 -15.97 -30.74
C LEU A 226 20.96 -17.42 -31.06
N SER A 227 21.02 -18.29 -30.06
CA SER A 227 20.36 -19.59 -30.06
C SER A 227 18.84 -19.42 -30.05
N GLU A 228 18.12 -20.54 -30.13
CA GLU A 228 16.70 -20.55 -29.78
C GLU A 228 16.51 -20.11 -28.32
N SER A 229 15.46 -19.33 -28.07
CA SER A 229 15.10 -18.85 -26.73
C SER A 229 14.64 -20.02 -25.87
N LYS A 230 14.96 -19.97 -24.58
CA LYS A 230 14.50 -20.90 -23.56
C LYS A 230 14.04 -20.14 -22.34
N LYS A 231 12.94 -20.60 -21.74
CA LYS A 231 12.49 -20.16 -20.42
C LYS A 231 13.44 -20.69 -19.36
N THR A 232 13.99 -19.78 -18.56
CA THR A 232 14.87 -20.09 -17.43
C THR A 232 14.22 -19.52 -16.17
N LYS A 233 13.91 -20.41 -15.23
CA LYS A 233 13.42 -20.02 -13.90
C LYS A 233 14.59 -19.53 -13.05
N LEU A 234 14.47 -18.33 -12.49
CA LEU A 234 15.42 -17.80 -11.52
C LEU A 234 15.09 -18.32 -10.12
N THR A 235 16.11 -18.45 -9.28
CA THR A 235 15.98 -18.87 -7.87
C THR A 235 17.05 -18.21 -7.02
N ASN A 236 16.70 -17.87 -5.78
CA ASN A 236 17.65 -17.42 -4.76
C ASN A 236 17.76 -18.46 -3.64
N PRO A 237 18.66 -19.44 -3.72
CA PRO A 237 18.77 -20.47 -2.68
C PRO A 237 19.33 -19.94 -1.36
N ASP A 238 19.93 -18.75 -1.35
CA ASP A 238 20.55 -18.14 -0.18
C ASP A 238 19.57 -17.27 0.64
N TYR A 239 18.31 -17.19 0.22
CA TYR A 239 17.27 -16.42 0.90
C TYR A 239 16.11 -17.32 1.34
N GLU A 240 15.70 -17.15 2.60
CA GLU A 240 14.56 -17.82 3.19
C GLU A 240 13.46 -16.77 3.39
N GLU A 241 12.28 -17.00 2.81
CA GLU A 241 11.14 -16.10 3.01
C GLU A 241 10.70 -16.12 4.48
N GLU A 242 10.42 -14.94 5.01
CA GLU A 242 9.89 -14.80 6.36
C GLU A 242 8.49 -15.39 6.44
N THR A 243 8.21 -16.08 7.54
CA THR A 243 6.86 -16.56 7.86
C THR A 243 6.27 -15.69 8.94
N PHE A 244 5.21 -14.98 8.59
CA PHE A 244 4.43 -14.20 9.53
C PHE A 244 3.38 -15.06 10.22
N THR A 245 3.24 -14.88 11.52
CA THR A 245 2.27 -15.60 12.35
C THR A 245 1.21 -14.64 12.87
N HIS A 246 -0.01 -15.14 13.05
CA HIS A 246 -1.15 -14.34 13.48
C HIS A 246 -1.89 -15.04 14.62
N ILE A 247 -2.43 -14.25 15.55
CA ILE A 247 -3.31 -14.71 16.63
C ILE A 247 -4.73 -14.84 16.06
N LYS A 248 -5.00 -16.01 15.49
CA LYS A 248 -6.33 -16.34 14.94
C LYS A 248 -7.29 -16.81 16.03
N LYS A 249 -8.56 -16.45 15.89
CA LYS A 249 -9.67 -16.92 16.73
C LYS A 249 -10.35 -18.13 16.10
N ASP A 250 -10.86 -19.02 16.95
CA ASP A 250 -11.56 -20.26 16.53
C ASP A 250 -12.99 -20.01 16.05
N LYS A 251 -13.53 -18.82 16.32
CA LYS A 251 -14.89 -18.38 16.00
C LYS A 251 -14.84 -17.13 15.16
N ASP A 252 -15.91 -16.89 14.41
CA ASP A 252 -16.07 -15.64 13.68
C ASP A 252 -16.09 -14.48 14.67
N ILE A 253 -15.38 -13.41 14.35
CA ILE A 253 -15.34 -12.23 15.20
C ILE A 253 -16.67 -11.48 15.07
N CYS A 254 -17.38 -11.37 16.18
CA CYS A 254 -18.52 -10.48 16.34
C CYS A 254 -18.08 -9.33 17.24
N LEU A 255 -17.42 -8.35 16.63
CA LEU A 255 -16.90 -7.15 17.31
C LEU A 255 -17.98 -6.09 17.39
N ALA A 256 -18.05 -5.36 18.51
CA ALA A 256 -18.88 -4.16 18.58
C ALA A 256 -18.12 -3.02 19.26
N TRP A 257 -18.16 -1.85 18.63
CA TRP A 257 -17.59 -0.64 19.23
C TRP A 257 -18.55 -0.06 20.26
N ASN A 258 -18.06 0.11 21.48
CA ASN A 258 -18.78 0.76 22.57
C ASN A 258 -18.24 2.17 22.79
N GLN A 259 -19.01 3.18 22.40
CA GLN A 259 -18.59 4.56 22.60
C GLN A 259 -18.69 4.94 24.09
N VAL A 260 -17.54 5.04 24.74
CA VAL A 260 -17.36 5.48 26.12
C VAL A 260 -16.72 6.86 26.09
N THR A 261 -17.40 7.89 26.61
CA THR A 261 -16.92 9.28 26.58
C THR A 261 -16.43 9.80 27.93
N SER A 262 -16.51 8.98 28.98
CA SER A 262 -15.96 9.29 30.30
C SER A 262 -15.73 8.02 31.10
N GLN A 263 -14.82 8.07 32.08
CA GLN A 263 -14.55 6.93 32.94
C GLN A 263 -15.80 6.42 33.68
N SER A 264 -16.71 7.34 34.05
CA SER A 264 -17.98 6.98 34.71
C SER A 264 -18.95 6.20 33.82
N ALA A 265 -18.86 6.36 32.49
CA ALA A 265 -19.75 5.67 31.56
C ALA A 265 -19.46 4.16 31.47
N ASN A 266 -18.27 3.71 31.89
CA ASN A 266 -17.90 2.30 31.93
C ASN A 266 -18.83 1.44 32.80
N SER A 267 -19.45 2.02 33.84
CA SER A 267 -20.36 1.26 34.70
C SER A 267 -21.64 0.82 34.00
N LYS A 268 -21.87 1.24 32.74
CA LYS A 268 -23.03 0.87 31.92
C LYS A 268 -22.83 -0.40 31.09
N VAL A 269 -21.64 -1.01 31.13
CA VAL A 269 -21.35 -2.23 30.34
C VAL A 269 -22.32 -3.38 30.58
N PRO A 270 -22.87 -3.63 31.80
CA PRO A 270 -23.86 -4.68 31.98
C PRO A 270 -25.14 -4.44 31.17
N GLN A 271 -25.60 -3.20 31.12
CA GLN A 271 -26.78 -2.81 30.36
C GLN A 271 -26.51 -2.93 28.87
N VAL A 272 -25.35 -2.46 28.41
CA VAL A 272 -24.93 -2.55 27.00
C VAL A 272 -24.88 -4.01 26.54
N ILE A 273 -24.23 -4.90 27.28
CA ILE A 273 -24.15 -6.32 26.89
C ILE A 273 -25.54 -6.98 26.92
N SER A 274 -26.38 -6.64 27.90
CA SER A 274 -27.72 -7.25 28.04
C SER A 274 -28.67 -6.96 26.87
N SER A 275 -28.40 -5.93 26.07
CA SER A 275 -29.18 -5.60 24.86
C SER A 275 -28.62 -6.22 23.58
N THR A 276 -27.60 -7.08 23.66
CA THR A 276 -26.88 -7.64 22.51
C THR A 276 -26.98 -9.17 22.47
N LYS A 277 -26.62 -9.80 21.34
CA LYS A 277 -26.49 -11.25 21.21
C LYS A 277 -25.28 -11.58 20.34
N GLY A 278 -24.52 -12.63 20.70
CA GLY A 278 -23.43 -13.16 19.87
C GLY A 278 -22.11 -12.38 19.90
N ILE A 279 -22.08 -11.18 20.49
CA ILE A 279 -20.81 -10.43 20.65
C ILE A 279 -19.80 -11.29 21.40
N ASN A 280 -18.61 -11.43 20.82
CA ASN A 280 -17.47 -12.09 21.45
C ASN A 280 -16.25 -11.16 21.60
N VAL A 281 -16.27 -9.98 20.95
CA VAL A 281 -15.26 -8.94 21.12
C VAL A 281 -15.91 -7.59 21.37
N MET A 282 -15.47 -6.90 22.41
CA MET A 282 -15.92 -5.55 22.76
C MET A 282 -14.78 -4.55 22.53
N SER A 283 -15.02 -3.50 21.76
CA SER A 283 -14.04 -2.44 21.47
C SER A 283 -14.46 -1.08 22.06
N PRO A 284 -14.10 -0.77 23.32
CA PRO A 284 -14.46 0.49 23.94
C PRO A 284 -13.53 1.65 23.53
N THR A 285 -14.10 2.83 23.23
CA THR A 285 -13.35 4.05 22.85
C THR A 285 -12.64 4.69 24.05
N TRP A 286 -11.54 4.09 24.50
CA TRP A 286 -10.91 4.42 25.79
C TRP A 286 -9.66 5.26 25.74
N PHE A 287 -8.87 5.09 24.69
CA PHE A 287 -7.54 5.67 24.63
C PHE A 287 -7.45 6.59 23.43
N TYR A 288 -6.88 7.76 23.63
CA TYR A 288 -6.57 8.67 22.54
C TYR A 288 -5.23 9.35 22.73
N LEU A 289 -4.58 9.67 21.62
CA LEU A 289 -3.32 10.39 21.61
C LEU A 289 -3.47 11.75 22.31
N ASN A 290 -2.71 11.97 23.37
CA ASN A 290 -2.90 13.12 24.27
C ASN A 290 -1.84 14.22 24.10
N ASP A 291 -0.64 13.87 23.66
CA ASP A 291 0.42 14.85 23.39
C ASP A 291 1.41 14.40 22.31
N ASN A 292 2.28 15.33 21.90
CA ASN A 292 3.31 15.12 20.90
C ASN A 292 4.48 14.22 21.37
N ASN A 293 4.49 13.79 22.64
CA ASN A 293 5.49 12.85 23.14
C ASN A 293 5.03 11.39 23.01
N GLY A 294 3.83 11.14 22.48
CA GLY A 294 3.25 9.81 22.37
C GLY A 294 2.54 9.34 23.64
N ASN A 295 2.19 10.23 24.58
CA ASN A 295 1.38 9.83 25.73
C ASN A 295 -0.09 9.68 25.35
N LEU A 296 -0.79 8.77 26.04
CA LEU A 296 -2.21 8.52 25.86
C LEU A 296 -3.03 9.14 26.98
N ALA A 297 -4.22 9.63 26.64
CA ALA A 297 -5.30 9.82 27.60
C ALA A 297 -5.99 8.47 27.81
N ASP A 298 -6.49 8.26 29.02
CA ASP A 298 -6.98 6.97 29.47
C ASP A 298 -8.26 7.16 30.30
N ILE A 299 -9.37 6.62 29.80
CA ILE A 299 -10.64 6.54 30.52
C ILE A 299 -11.11 5.09 30.72
N ALA A 300 -10.20 4.12 30.61
CA ALA A 300 -10.51 2.70 30.73
C ALA A 300 -10.89 2.29 32.16
N SER A 301 -11.43 1.07 32.25
CA SER A 301 -11.88 0.49 33.52
C SER A 301 -11.59 -1.00 33.59
N LYS A 302 -10.84 -1.43 34.60
CA LYS A 302 -10.57 -2.86 34.84
C LYS A 302 -11.84 -3.64 35.20
N ASP A 303 -12.79 -3.00 35.89
CA ASP A 303 -14.09 -3.61 36.22
C ASP A 303 -14.92 -3.87 34.95
N TYR A 304 -14.78 -3.02 33.93
CA TYR A 304 -15.41 -3.25 32.62
C TYR A 304 -14.86 -4.52 31.98
N VAL A 305 -13.52 -4.64 31.91
CA VAL A 305 -12.85 -5.80 31.32
C VAL A 305 -13.23 -7.07 32.07
N SER A 306 -13.16 -7.04 33.40
CA SER A 306 -13.55 -8.16 34.26
C SER A 306 -15.00 -8.60 34.03
N TYR A 307 -15.91 -7.65 33.82
CA TYR A 307 -17.30 -7.96 33.50
C TYR A 307 -17.42 -8.61 32.12
N CYS A 308 -16.79 -8.07 31.07
CA CYS A 308 -16.75 -8.67 29.73
C CYS A 308 -16.22 -10.11 29.78
N HIS A 309 -15.07 -10.33 30.43
CA HIS A 309 -14.49 -11.66 30.59
C HIS A 309 -15.42 -12.63 31.32
N SER A 310 -16.16 -12.16 32.34
CA SER A 310 -17.16 -12.99 33.03
C SER A 310 -18.31 -13.45 32.12
N GLN A 311 -18.54 -12.75 31.01
CA GLN A 311 -19.51 -13.11 29.97
C GLN A 311 -18.88 -13.86 28.79
N GLY A 312 -17.57 -14.16 28.85
CA GLY A 312 -16.84 -14.80 27.75
C GLY A 312 -16.57 -13.87 26.56
N ILE A 313 -16.54 -12.56 26.79
CA ILE A 313 -16.30 -11.52 25.78
C ILE A 313 -14.90 -10.97 25.96
N GLU A 314 -14.09 -10.99 24.91
CA GLU A 314 -12.79 -10.34 24.86
C GLU A 314 -12.92 -8.82 24.82
N VAL A 315 -11.92 -8.11 25.33
CA VAL A 315 -11.84 -6.64 25.22
C VAL A 315 -10.64 -6.25 24.39
N TRP A 316 -10.90 -5.63 23.24
CA TRP A 316 -9.89 -5.03 22.39
C TRP A 316 -9.96 -3.52 22.58
N GLY A 317 -9.03 -2.94 23.34
CA GLY A 317 -9.10 -1.49 23.64
C GLY A 317 -8.88 -0.67 22.37
N LEU A 318 -9.77 0.30 22.08
CA LEU A 318 -9.62 1.21 20.95
C LEU A 318 -8.67 2.36 21.30
N PHE A 319 -7.70 2.60 20.42
CA PHE A 319 -6.72 3.69 20.48
C PHE A 319 -6.87 4.59 19.26
N SER A 320 -7.24 5.86 19.49
CA SER A 320 -7.54 6.84 18.44
C SER A 320 -6.62 8.07 18.45
N ASN A 321 -6.69 8.87 17.39
CA ASN A 321 -6.00 10.15 17.26
C ASN A 321 -6.98 11.33 17.02
N LEU A 322 -8.26 11.18 17.40
CA LEU A 322 -9.34 12.08 16.97
C LEU A 322 -9.77 13.09 18.05
N GLU A 323 -9.66 12.74 19.32
CA GLU A 323 -10.27 13.46 20.44
C GLU A 323 -9.50 14.73 20.80
N ASN A 324 -8.17 14.71 20.67
CA ASN A 324 -7.32 15.86 20.95
C ASN A 324 -6.76 16.47 19.66
N THR A 325 -7.44 17.48 19.14
CA THR A 325 -7.06 18.17 17.89
C THR A 325 -5.80 19.02 17.99
N ASP A 326 -5.27 19.25 19.20
CA ASP A 326 -4.04 20.02 19.40
C ASP A 326 -2.77 19.16 19.20
N VAL A 327 -2.91 17.84 19.09
CA VAL A 327 -1.80 16.92 18.91
C VAL A 327 -1.38 16.82 17.45
N ASP A 328 -0.07 16.90 17.21
CA ASP A 328 0.53 16.63 15.92
C ASP A 328 0.85 15.14 15.78
N ALA A 329 -0.12 14.37 15.27
CA ALA A 329 0.07 12.93 15.02
C ALA A 329 1.20 12.66 14.02
N ALA A 330 1.46 13.56 13.07
CA ALA A 330 2.56 13.42 12.12
C ALA A 330 3.90 13.49 12.86
N TYR A 331 4.06 14.44 13.78
CA TYR A 331 5.25 14.53 14.62
C TYR A 331 5.45 13.24 15.43
N VAL A 332 4.41 12.75 16.10
CA VAL A 332 4.47 11.53 16.91
C VAL A 332 4.88 10.30 16.09
N LEU A 333 4.34 10.16 14.87
CA LEU A 333 4.60 8.99 14.04
C LEU A 333 5.91 9.09 13.26
N THR A 334 6.40 10.29 12.93
CA THR A 334 7.65 10.46 12.15
C THR A 334 8.92 10.39 13.01
N HIS A 335 8.80 10.32 14.34
CA HIS A 335 9.94 10.21 15.26
C HIS A 335 9.90 8.85 15.98
N THR A 336 11.01 8.12 15.88
CA THR A 336 11.15 6.77 16.43
C THR A 336 11.02 6.76 17.95
N SER A 337 11.54 7.77 18.63
CA SER A 337 11.41 7.88 20.09
C SER A 337 9.96 8.07 20.55
N THR A 338 9.17 8.89 19.85
CA THR A 338 7.76 9.12 20.22
C THR A 338 6.86 7.97 19.81
N ARG A 339 7.09 7.33 18.65
CA ARG A 339 6.44 6.05 18.30
C ARG A 339 6.72 5.00 19.35
N THR A 340 7.98 4.85 19.76
CA THR A 340 8.35 3.91 20.83
C THR A 340 7.61 4.22 22.14
N THR A 341 7.46 5.50 22.48
CA THR A 341 6.71 5.92 23.68
C THR A 341 5.24 5.54 23.55
N LEU A 342 4.60 5.84 22.42
CA LEU A 342 3.21 5.48 22.13
C LEU A 342 3.00 3.96 22.22
N ILE A 343 3.84 3.16 21.56
CA ILE A 343 3.77 1.69 21.60
C ILE A 343 3.90 1.19 23.04
N ASN A 344 4.82 1.73 23.83
CA ASN A 344 4.96 1.35 25.24
C ASN A 344 3.73 1.73 26.08
N GLN A 345 3.08 2.87 25.79
CA GLN A 345 1.83 3.27 26.45
C GLN A 345 0.69 2.31 26.11
N ILE A 346 0.53 1.96 24.83
CA ILE A 346 -0.47 0.98 24.35
C ILE A 346 -0.28 -0.36 25.06
N MET A 347 0.94 -0.89 25.07
CA MET A 347 1.23 -2.17 25.74
C MET A 347 1.04 -2.09 27.25
N SER A 348 1.41 -0.96 27.88
CA SER A 348 1.18 -0.75 29.32
C SER A 348 -0.30 -0.74 29.65
N ALA A 349 -1.13 -0.08 28.83
CA ALA A 349 -2.58 -0.11 28.98
C ALA A 349 -3.13 -1.54 28.81
N ALA A 350 -2.67 -2.27 27.80
CA ALA A 350 -3.07 -3.67 27.59
C ALA A 350 -2.80 -4.54 28.82
N PHE A 351 -1.62 -4.45 29.43
CA PHE A 351 -1.31 -5.20 30.65
C PHE A 351 -2.07 -4.72 31.88
N ASN A 352 -2.20 -3.40 32.08
CA ASN A 352 -2.84 -2.84 33.27
C ASN A 352 -4.32 -3.20 33.36
N TYR A 353 -5.00 -3.18 32.21
CA TYR A 353 -6.43 -3.46 32.11
C TYR A 353 -6.74 -4.91 31.73
N GLU A 354 -5.72 -5.73 31.46
CA GLU A 354 -5.87 -7.14 31.05
C GLU A 354 -6.65 -7.25 29.73
N LEU A 355 -6.30 -6.41 28.76
CA LEU A 355 -6.91 -6.45 27.42
C LEU A 355 -6.46 -7.70 26.67
N ASP A 356 -7.37 -8.28 25.87
CA ASP A 356 -7.09 -9.41 24.99
C ASP A 356 -6.53 -8.95 23.63
N GLY A 357 -6.82 -7.69 23.28
CA GLY A 357 -6.37 -7.08 22.03
C GLY A 357 -6.28 -5.57 22.09
N VAL A 358 -5.71 -5.01 21.03
CA VAL A 358 -5.64 -3.58 20.75
C VAL A 358 -6.27 -3.32 19.39
N ASN A 359 -7.13 -2.31 19.32
CA ASN A 359 -7.78 -1.88 18.10
C ASN A 359 -7.29 -0.46 17.77
N ILE A 360 -6.53 -0.32 16.68
CA ILE A 360 -5.96 0.96 16.27
C ILE A 360 -6.93 1.64 15.29
N ASP A 361 -7.44 2.80 15.69
CA ASP A 361 -8.37 3.64 14.94
C ASP A 361 -7.74 5.03 14.69
N PHE A 362 -6.66 5.03 13.91
CA PHE A 362 -5.93 6.24 13.56
C PHE A 362 -6.41 6.75 12.21
N GLU A 363 -7.15 7.85 12.24
CA GLU A 363 -7.80 8.46 11.08
C GLU A 363 -7.13 9.77 10.67
N ASN A 364 -7.56 10.36 9.54
CA ASN A 364 -6.99 11.58 8.95
C ASN A 364 -5.47 11.48 8.63
N ILE A 365 -5.02 10.26 8.35
CA ILE A 365 -3.67 9.97 7.85
C ILE A 365 -3.58 10.39 6.38
N THR A 366 -2.52 11.09 6.00
CA THR A 366 -2.26 11.40 4.59
C THR A 366 -0.88 10.87 4.20
N GLU A 367 -0.78 10.28 3.00
CA GLU A 367 0.47 9.73 2.43
C GLU A 367 1.62 10.71 2.58
N ALA A 368 1.41 11.95 2.09
CA ALA A 368 2.42 12.99 2.05
C ALA A 368 2.89 13.45 3.45
N ALA A 369 2.06 13.33 4.47
CA ALA A 369 2.41 13.80 5.80
C ALA A 369 3.16 12.73 6.60
N TYR A 370 2.67 11.49 6.62
CA TYR A 370 3.23 10.42 7.47
C TYR A 370 2.71 9.00 7.16
N GLY A 371 2.33 8.70 5.90
CA GLY A 371 1.79 7.38 5.52
C GLY A 371 2.72 6.21 5.86
N ASP A 372 3.97 6.26 5.39
CA ASP A 372 4.98 5.22 5.67
C ASP A 372 5.26 5.08 7.17
N SER A 373 5.19 6.20 7.91
CA SER A 373 5.42 6.23 9.36
C SER A 373 4.29 5.57 10.15
N TYR A 374 3.06 5.64 9.63
CA TYR A 374 1.93 4.90 10.20
C TYR A 374 2.08 3.40 9.96
N ILE A 375 2.51 2.98 8.77
CA ILE A 375 2.78 1.56 8.51
C ILE A 375 3.89 1.06 9.45
N GLU A 376 5.00 1.79 9.58
CA GLU A 376 6.08 1.39 10.50
C GLU A 376 5.60 1.27 11.95
N PHE A 377 4.75 2.21 12.41
CA PHE A 377 4.11 2.11 13.72
C PHE A 377 3.31 0.80 13.89
N ILE A 378 2.53 0.39 12.89
CA ILE A 378 1.78 -0.87 12.91
C ILE A 378 2.72 -2.08 12.98
N ARG A 379 3.82 -2.09 12.19
CA ARG A 379 4.83 -3.15 12.24
C ARG A 379 5.45 -3.28 13.62
N GLU A 380 5.93 -2.17 14.17
CA GLU A 380 6.59 -2.14 15.49
C GLU A 380 5.62 -2.56 16.61
N LEU A 381 4.36 -2.10 16.55
CA LEU A 381 3.33 -2.47 17.52
C LEU A 381 2.98 -3.96 17.43
N ALA A 382 2.83 -4.52 16.22
CA ALA A 382 2.52 -5.92 16.01
C ALA A 382 3.53 -6.85 16.69
N ILE A 383 4.82 -6.55 16.55
CA ILE A 383 5.89 -7.32 17.21
C ILE A 383 5.73 -7.30 18.73
N LYS A 384 5.33 -6.17 19.33
CA LYS A 384 5.06 -6.13 20.77
C LYS A 384 3.81 -6.91 21.15
N CYS A 385 2.75 -6.83 20.36
CA CYS A 385 1.50 -7.52 20.58
C CYS A 385 1.68 -9.05 20.53
N HIS A 386 2.28 -9.57 19.46
CA HIS A 386 2.53 -11.00 19.27
C HIS A 386 3.43 -11.61 20.33
N ASN A 387 4.51 -10.92 20.72
CA ASN A 387 5.40 -11.36 21.79
C ASN A 387 4.71 -11.49 23.16
N ASN A 388 3.51 -10.92 23.32
CA ASN A 388 2.75 -10.93 24.57
C ASN A 388 1.37 -11.57 24.44
N GLY A 389 1.05 -12.19 23.29
CA GLY A 389 -0.24 -12.85 23.06
C GLY A 389 -1.44 -11.90 23.02
N ILE A 390 -1.22 -10.62 22.66
CA ILE A 390 -2.26 -9.60 22.51
C ILE A 390 -2.63 -9.53 21.02
N SER A 391 -3.92 -9.61 20.68
CA SER A 391 -4.37 -9.45 19.30
C SER A 391 -4.24 -8.00 18.82
N LEU A 392 -3.83 -7.77 17.58
CA LEU A 392 -3.79 -6.45 16.94
C LEU A 392 -4.81 -6.38 15.79
N SER A 393 -5.78 -5.48 15.91
CA SER A 393 -6.66 -5.09 14.81
C SER A 393 -6.43 -3.63 14.40
N VAL A 394 -6.51 -3.36 13.10
CA VAL A 394 -6.32 -2.00 12.54
C VAL A 394 -7.54 -1.61 11.72
N ASP A 395 -8.15 -0.49 12.06
CA ASP A 395 -9.28 0.07 11.35
C ASP A 395 -8.76 0.85 10.13
N VAL A 396 -9.29 0.53 8.95
CA VAL A 396 -8.93 1.20 7.70
C VAL A 396 -10.16 1.50 6.86
N THR A 397 -10.13 2.65 6.18
CA THR A 397 -11.17 3.02 5.21
C THR A 397 -11.21 2.06 4.01
N VAL A 398 -12.39 1.94 3.39
CA VAL A 398 -12.61 1.14 2.17
C VAL A 398 -11.58 1.48 1.08
N PRO A 399 -11.01 0.48 0.38
CA PRO A 399 -10.06 0.68 -0.71
C PRO A 399 -10.45 1.75 -1.73
N ALA A 400 -9.59 2.76 -1.88
CA ALA A 400 -9.70 3.84 -2.84
C ALA A 400 -8.32 4.27 -3.34
N SER A 401 -8.26 5.07 -4.41
CA SER A 401 -6.99 5.52 -4.99
C SER A 401 -6.15 6.36 -4.02
N PHE A 402 -6.78 7.20 -3.20
CA PHE A 402 -6.12 8.13 -2.29
C PHE A 402 -5.61 7.49 -0.99
N ASN A 403 -6.02 6.25 -0.68
CA ASN A 403 -5.65 5.55 0.56
C ASN A 403 -4.81 4.29 0.33
N LYS A 404 -4.26 4.13 -0.89
CA LYS A 404 -3.34 3.02 -1.23
C LYS A 404 -2.09 3.00 -0.36
N PHE A 405 -1.70 4.16 0.18
CA PHE A 405 -0.56 4.31 1.08
C PHE A 405 -0.71 3.49 2.37
N PHE A 406 -1.91 3.01 2.74
CA PHE A 406 -2.03 2.07 3.86
C PHE A 406 -1.32 0.74 3.62
N ASN A 407 -1.03 0.38 2.35
CA ASN A 407 -0.36 -0.86 1.97
C ASN A 407 -0.90 -2.07 2.74
N ARG A 408 -2.20 -2.37 2.57
CA ARG A 408 -2.90 -3.37 3.39
C ARG A 408 -2.26 -4.75 3.31
N SER A 409 -1.63 -5.07 2.18
CA SER A 409 -0.87 -6.30 2.00
C SER A 409 0.33 -6.40 2.96
N ASP A 410 1.05 -5.30 3.17
CA ASP A 410 2.10 -5.24 4.18
C ASP A 410 1.51 -5.23 5.60
N MET A 411 0.46 -4.45 5.87
CA MET A 411 -0.22 -4.46 7.18
C MET A 411 -0.71 -5.86 7.57
N ALA A 412 -1.26 -6.64 6.63
CA ALA A 412 -1.74 -8.00 6.85
C ALA A 412 -0.64 -9.00 7.21
N ASN A 413 0.62 -8.72 6.87
CA ASN A 413 1.74 -9.51 7.37
C ASN A 413 1.93 -9.32 8.88
N PHE A 414 1.55 -8.17 9.44
CA PHE A 414 1.83 -7.82 10.84
C PHE A 414 0.58 -7.83 11.74
N ALA A 415 -0.50 -7.19 11.34
CA ALA A 415 -1.75 -7.18 12.08
C ALA A 415 -2.45 -8.54 12.02
N ASP A 416 -3.14 -8.92 13.09
CA ASP A 416 -3.96 -10.13 13.11
C ASP A 416 -5.24 -9.93 12.31
N TYR A 417 -5.80 -8.71 12.37
CA TYR A 417 -7.04 -8.35 11.70
C TYR A 417 -6.99 -6.97 11.07
N ILE A 418 -7.53 -6.85 9.86
CA ILE A 418 -7.80 -5.58 9.19
C ILE A 418 -9.31 -5.36 9.21
N VAL A 419 -9.75 -4.31 9.90
CA VAL A 419 -11.16 -3.94 9.97
C VAL A 419 -11.45 -2.94 8.87
N ILE A 420 -12.20 -3.36 7.85
CA ILE A 420 -12.63 -2.45 6.79
C ILE A 420 -13.86 -1.69 7.29
N MET A 421 -13.72 -0.38 7.46
CA MET A 421 -14.83 0.50 7.82
C MET A 421 -15.77 0.66 6.63
N GLY A 422 -16.63 -0.35 6.42
CA GLY A 422 -17.62 -0.42 5.35
C GLY A 422 -18.80 0.52 5.57
N TYR A 423 -18.55 1.75 6.01
CA TYR A 423 -19.54 2.81 6.22
C TYR A 423 -18.94 4.19 5.94
N ASP A 424 -19.80 5.22 6.01
CA ASP A 424 -19.50 6.59 5.59
C ASP A 424 -19.13 6.72 4.09
N GLU A 425 -19.79 5.93 3.23
CA GLU A 425 -19.80 6.14 1.77
C GLU A 425 -20.25 7.58 1.45
N HIS A 426 -21.32 8.03 2.10
CA HIS A 426 -21.77 9.41 2.13
C HIS A 426 -21.77 9.93 3.58
N TYR A 427 -21.13 11.08 3.79
CA TYR A 427 -20.83 11.64 5.12
C TYR A 427 -21.20 13.13 5.21
N LYS A 428 -20.98 13.75 6.38
CA LYS A 428 -21.29 15.17 6.55
C LYS A 428 -20.51 16.03 5.54
N GLY A 429 -21.22 16.66 4.61
CA GLY A 429 -20.63 17.53 3.59
C GLY A 429 -20.43 16.89 2.22
N SER A 430 -20.74 15.60 2.06
CA SER A 430 -20.95 14.99 0.74
C SER A 430 -22.35 15.28 0.20
N ASP A 431 -22.63 14.82 -1.02
CA ASP A 431 -23.99 14.70 -1.53
C ASP A 431 -24.80 13.69 -0.70
N ALA A 432 -26.13 13.77 -0.76
CA ALA A 432 -27.01 12.86 -0.07
C ALA A 432 -26.97 11.47 -0.70
N GLY A 433 -26.79 10.47 0.14
CA GLY A 433 -26.72 9.08 -0.26
C GLY A 433 -26.69 8.11 0.91
N SER A 434 -26.48 6.85 0.57
CA SER A 434 -26.32 5.77 1.52
C SER A 434 -25.07 5.95 2.39
N VAL A 435 -25.16 5.52 3.66
CA VAL A 435 -23.98 5.41 4.52
C VAL A 435 -23.11 4.20 4.12
N SER A 436 -23.68 3.15 3.50
CA SER A 436 -23.01 1.85 3.32
C SER A 436 -23.69 1.01 2.23
N SER A 437 -23.87 1.51 1.01
CA SER A 437 -24.65 0.78 0.00
C SER A 437 -24.04 -0.60 -0.33
N ILE A 438 -24.88 -1.59 -0.64
CA ILE A 438 -24.39 -2.95 -0.89
C ILE A 438 -23.38 -3.03 -2.07
N PRO A 439 -23.51 -2.28 -3.18
CA PRO A 439 -22.51 -2.33 -4.24
C PRO A 439 -21.16 -1.78 -3.79
N TRP A 440 -21.16 -0.65 -3.06
CA TRP A 440 -19.94 -0.03 -2.55
C TRP A 440 -19.22 -0.91 -1.53
N VAL A 441 -19.96 -1.52 -0.59
CA VAL A 441 -19.38 -2.47 0.37
C VAL A 441 -18.84 -3.72 -0.34
N THR A 442 -19.54 -4.23 -1.35
CA THR A 442 -19.08 -5.39 -2.14
C THR A 442 -17.76 -5.08 -2.84
N GLU A 443 -17.65 -3.94 -3.51
CA GLU A 443 -16.40 -3.50 -4.16
C GLU A 443 -15.27 -3.33 -3.13
N GLY A 444 -15.59 -2.79 -1.95
CA GLY A 444 -14.65 -2.65 -0.85
C GLY A 444 -14.10 -3.99 -0.35
N VAL A 445 -14.96 -5.00 -0.16
CA VAL A 445 -14.57 -6.36 0.22
C VAL A 445 -13.73 -7.02 -0.88
N GLU A 446 -14.19 -6.99 -2.14
CA GLU A 446 -13.47 -7.57 -3.28
C GLU A 446 -12.11 -6.94 -3.51
N SER A 447 -11.97 -5.63 -3.28
CA SER A 447 -10.70 -4.92 -3.40
C SER A 447 -9.77 -5.27 -2.25
N THR A 448 -10.30 -5.41 -1.03
CA THR A 448 -9.51 -5.82 0.14
C THR A 448 -8.99 -7.25 0.00
N LEU A 449 -9.80 -8.17 -0.53
CA LEU A 449 -9.42 -9.58 -0.76
C LEU A 449 -8.26 -9.76 -1.75
N LYS A 450 -7.92 -8.74 -2.54
CA LYS A 450 -6.73 -8.74 -3.42
C LYS A 450 -5.44 -8.47 -2.64
N GLU A 451 -5.55 -7.88 -1.45
CA GLU A 451 -4.44 -7.38 -0.63
C GLU A 451 -4.31 -8.18 0.68
N VAL A 452 -5.43 -8.63 1.26
CA VAL A 452 -5.51 -9.23 2.59
C VAL A 452 -6.21 -10.61 2.53
N PRO A 453 -5.68 -11.65 3.19
CA PRO A 453 -6.35 -12.93 3.39
C PRO A 453 -7.76 -12.78 4.01
N ALA A 454 -8.73 -13.54 3.51
CA ALA A 454 -10.13 -13.45 3.96
C ALA A 454 -10.27 -13.63 5.49
N ASP A 455 -9.54 -14.59 6.06
CA ASP A 455 -9.57 -14.93 7.49
C ASP A 455 -8.85 -13.91 8.40
N GLN A 456 -8.45 -12.75 7.86
CA GLN A 456 -7.99 -11.57 8.61
C GLN A 456 -8.89 -10.35 8.40
N ILE A 457 -9.89 -10.40 7.52
CA ILE A 457 -10.74 -9.25 7.22
C ILE A 457 -11.94 -9.25 8.15
N ILE A 458 -12.18 -8.13 8.85
CA ILE A 458 -13.41 -7.89 9.59
C ILE A 458 -14.19 -6.78 8.87
N LEU A 459 -15.46 -7.03 8.54
CA LEU A 459 -16.29 -6.01 7.88
C LEU A 459 -17.02 -5.14 8.91
N GLY A 460 -16.64 -3.86 8.97
CA GLY A 460 -17.33 -2.82 9.73
C GLY A 460 -18.67 -2.43 9.11
N MET A 461 -19.73 -2.38 9.93
CA MET A 461 -21.10 -2.07 9.53
C MET A 461 -21.71 -0.98 10.42
N PRO A 462 -22.50 -0.06 9.86
CA PRO A 462 -23.13 1.00 10.65
C PRO A 462 -24.45 0.55 11.27
N PHE A 463 -24.69 0.94 12.52
CA PHE A 463 -25.98 0.92 13.19
C PHE A 463 -26.72 2.26 13.09
N TYR A 464 -26.29 3.12 12.18
CA TYR A 464 -26.82 4.46 12.01
C TYR A 464 -27.06 4.76 10.54
N THR A 465 -27.97 5.69 10.32
CA THR A 465 -28.18 6.31 9.01
C THR A 465 -27.98 7.82 9.11
N ARG A 466 -27.93 8.49 7.97
CA ARG A 466 -28.02 9.94 7.88
C ARG A 466 -29.37 10.31 7.27
N ILE A 467 -30.10 11.19 7.96
CA ILE A 467 -31.23 11.87 7.35
C ILE A 467 -30.69 13.15 6.72
N TRP A 468 -30.90 13.27 5.42
CA TRP A 468 -30.44 14.38 4.60
C TRP A 468 -31.55 15.40 4.46
N GLU A 469 -31.24 16.67 4.69
CA GLU A 469 -32.11 17.81 4.43
C GLU A 469 -31.57 18.56 3.19
N LEU A 470 -32.39 18.62 2.15
CA LEU A 470 -32.13 19.30 0.89
C LEU A 470 -33.00 20.56 0.83
N THR A 471 -32.36 21.72 0.96
CA THR A 471 -33.03 23.04 0.90
C THR A 471 -32.77 23.67 -0.47
N PRO A 472 -33.81 24.04 -1.26
CA PRO A 472 -33.63 24.70 -2.55
C PRO A 472 -32.75 25.96 -2.46
N LYS A 473 -31.86 26.18 -3.44
CA LYS A 473 -30.96 27.35 -3.47
C LYS A 473 -31.66 28.64 -3.92
N GLU A 474 -32.75 28.54 -4.68
CA GLU A 474 -33.56 29.68 -5.09
C GLU A 474 -34.93 29.65 -4.38
N ASP A 475 -35.40 30.83 -3.94
CA ASP A 475 -36.61 30.98 -3.10
C ASP A 475 -37.92 30.53 -3.77
N ASP A 476 -37.93 30.29 -5.09
CA ASP A 476 -39.13 29.95 -5.88
C ASP A 476 -39.05 28.58 -6.59
N ASP A 477 -37.96 27.83 -6.39
CA ASP A 477 -37.88 26.44 -6.86
C ASP A 477 -38.63 25.55 -5.85
N ALA A 478 -39.91 25.29 -6.14
CA ALA A 478 -40.61 24.18 -5.50
C ALA A 478 -39.80 22.89 -5.71
N VAL A 479 -39.85 21.97 -4.74
CA VAL A 479 -39.27 20.61 -4.86
C VAL A 479 -39.89 19.93 -6.10
N THR A 480 -39.23 20.07 -7.23
CA THR A 480 -39.73 19.68 -8.56
C THR A 480 -38.85 18.62 -9.21
N ASP A 481 -37.58 18.57 -8.80
CA ASP A 481 -36.57 17.63 -9.24
C ASP A 481 -35.82 17.14 -7.99
N THR A 482 -36.15 15.93 -7.55
CA THR A 482 -35.55 15.32 -6.35
C THR A 482 -34.22 14.63 -6.68
N GLU A 483 -33.86 14.47 -7.95
CA GLU A 483 -32.65 13.77 -8.39
C GLU A 483 -31.45 14.72 -8.52
N ASP A 484 -31.66 15.92 -9.06
CA ASP A 484 -30.60 16.92 -9.23
C ASP A 484 -30.26 17.64 -7.91
N GLN A 485 -29.35 17.05 -7.13
CA GLN A 485 -28.89 17.60 -5.86
C GLN A 485 -28.16 18.95 -6.00
N SER A 486 -27.68 19.31 -7.20
CA SER A 486 -26.95 20.57 -7.42
C SER A 486 -27.82 21.80 -7.18
N LYS A 487 -29.15 21.66 -7.24
CA LYS A 487 -30.15 22.70 -6.94
C LYS A 487 -30.37 22.95 -5.45
N TYR A 488 -29.80 22.12 -4.58
CA TYR A 488 -30.04 22.15 -3.15
C TYR A 488 -28.77 22.47 -2.35
N THR A 489 -28.96 23.12 -1.21
CA THR A 489 -28.01 23.10 -0.11
C THR A 489 -28.29 21.86 0.72
N VAL A 490 -27.28 20.99 0.82
CA VAL A 490 -27.39 19.68 1.48
C VAL A 490 -26.84 19.78 2.90
N THR A 491 -27.61 19.34 3.88
CA THR A 491 -27.14 19.10 5.25
C THR A 491 -27.59 17.73 5.71
N SER A 492 -26.94 17.17 6.73
CA SER A 492 -27.35 15.87 7.27
C SER A 492 -27.04 15.71 8.75
N GLN A 493 -27.83 14.84 9.39
CA GLN A 493 -27.68 14.46 10.79
C GLN A 493 -27.74 12.94 10.92
N VAL A 494 -26.93 12.41 11.84
CA VAL A 494 -26.88 10.98 12.18
C VAL A 494 -28.09 10.61 13.06
N TYR A 495 -28.72 9.49 12.74
CA TYR A 495 -29.81 8.89 13.51
C TYR A 495 -29.53 7.41 13.79
N SER A 496 -29.84 6.97 15.02
CA SER A 496 -29.97 5.54 15.33
C SER A 496 -31.13 4.93 14.54
N MET A 497 -31.17 3.59 14.45
CA MET A 497 -32.22 2.87 13.72
C MET A 497 -33.63 3.26 14.19
N ASP A 498 -33.88 3.22 15.50
CA ASP A 498 -35.18 3.58 16.09
C ASP A 498 -35.52 5.07 15.90
N ALA A 499 -34.52 5.95 15.96
CA ALA A 499 -34.75 7.38 15.79
C ALA A 499 -35.09 7.72 14.33
N ALA A 500 -34.45 7.06 13.37
CA ALA A 500 -34.80 7.18 11.95
C ALA A 500 -36.22 6.67 11.68
N ALA A 501 -36.59 5.51 12.24
CA ALA A 501 -37.97 4.99 12.13
C ALA A 501 -39.01 5.95 12.74
N ALA A 502 -38.69 6.60 13.86
CA ALA A 502 -39.55 7.62 14.46
C ALA A 502 -39.70 8.88 13.57
N GLN A 503 -38.66 9.28 12.83
CA GLN A 503 -38.75 10.38 11.86
C GLN A 503 -39.70 10.04 10.71
N LEU A 504 -39.64 8.81 10.18
CA LEU A 504 -40.57 8.34 9.15
C LEU A 504 -42.02 8.39 9.66
N ALA A 505 -42.26 7.84 10.85
CA ALA A 505 -43.59 7.82 11.46
C ALA A 505 -44.16 9.22 11.70
N THR A 506 -43.33 10.15 12.21
CA THR A 506 -43.72 11.55 12.46
C THR A 506 -44.13 12.27 11.17
N ASN A 507 -43.48 11.94 10.05
CA ASN A 507 -43.72 12.59 8.77
C ASN A 507 -44.65 11.81 7.84
N ASN A 508 -45.25 10.70 8.30
CA ASN A 508 -46.03 9.77 7.48
C ASN A 508 -45.30 9.31 6.20
N ALA A 509 -43.98 9.17 6.30
CA ALA A 509 -43.14 8.69 5.21
C ALA A 509 -43.07 7.16 5.24
N THR A 510 -43.23 6.53 4.08
CA THR A 510 -43.13 5.06 3.95
C THR A 510 -41.82 4.73 3.27
N ALA A 511 -41.01 3.86 3.88
CA ALA A 511 -39.83 3.32 3.23
C ALA A 511 -40.18 2.15 2.31
N ALA A 512 -39.46 2.02 1.21
CA ALA A 512 -39.50 0.88 0.32
C ALA A 512 -38.08 0.42 -0.02
N LEU A 513 -37.91 -0.87 -0.32
CA LEU A 513 -36.61 -1.41 -0.72
C LEU A 513 -36.14 -0.75 -2.02
N ASP A 514 -35.04 -0.02 -1.94
CA ASP A 514 -34.25 0.41 -3.07
C ASP A 514 -33.22 -0.69 -3.40
N GLU A 515 -33.44 -1.38 -4.51
CA GLU A 515 -32.62 -2.55 -4.88
C GLU A 515 -31.18 -2.15 -5.24
N GLU A 516 -30.95 -0.92 -5.67
CA GLU A 516 -29.62 -0.43 -6.04
C GLU A 516 -28.72 -0.28 -4.81
N SER A 517 -29.17 0.47 -3.80
CA SER A 517 -28.44 0.58 -2.53
C SER A 517 -28.52 -0.68 -1.68
N GLY A 518 -29.56 -1.50 -1.90
CA GLY A 518 -29.89 -2.65 -1.07
C GLY A 518 -30.50 -2.27 0.28
N GLN A 519 -31.05 -1.06 0.42
CA GLN A 519 -31.59 -0.52 1.67
C GLN A 519 -33.04 -0.10 1.52
N ASN A 520 -33.76 -0.03 2.64
CA ASN A 520 -35.07 0.62 2.64
C ASN A 520 -34.87 2.15 2.56
N TYR A 521 -35.33 2.75 1.47
CA TYR A 521 -35.24 4.17 1.19
C TYR A 521 -36.57 4.87 1.46
N ALA A 522 -36.52 6.07 2.03
CA ALA A 522 -37.67 6.95 2.14
C ALA A 522 -37.30 8.40 1.79
N GLU A 523 -38.26 9.10 1.22
CA GLU A 523 -38.21 10.54 1.03
C GLU A 523 -39.53 11.21 1.41
N TRP A 524 -39.45 12.44 1.89
CA TRP A 524 -40.63 13.24 2.23
C TRP A 524 -40.32 14.73 2.15
N SER A 525 -41.35 15.57 2.06
CA SER A 525 -41.19 17.03 1.99
C SER A 525 -41.89 17.73 3.16
N VAL A 526 -41.19 18.66 3.80
CA VAL A 526 -41.73 19.53 4.87
C VAL A 526 -41.28 20.96 4.62
N SER A 527 -42.21 21.91 4.56
CA SER A 527 -41.90 23.35 4.48
C SER A 527 -40.90 23.72 3.36
N ASN A 528 -41.13 23.22 2.15
CA ASN A 528 -40.28 23.39 0.96
C ASN A 528 -38.85 22.82 1.09
N LYS A 529 -38.64 21.87 2.00
CA LYS A 529 -37.41 21.09 2.12
C LYS A 529 -37.68 19.63 1.81
N LEU A 530 -36.78 19.01 1.06
CA LEU A 530 -36.81 17.58 0.78
C LEU A 530 -35.94 16.86 1.81
N TYR A 531 -36.45 15.75 2.34
CA TYR A 531 -35.70 14.87 3.21
C TYR A 531 -35.51 13.52 2.55
N LYS A 532 -34.33 12.95 2.69
CA LYS A 532 -33.97 11.63 2.16
C LYS A 532 -33.28 10.80 3.22
N VAL A 533 -33.52 9.49 3.22
CA VAL A 533 -32.85 8.54 4.11
C VAL A 533 -32.78 7.15 3.49
N TRP A 534 -31.62 6.52 3.65
CA TRP A 534 -31.37 5.11 3.35
C TRP A 534 -31.19 4.39 4.69
N LEU A 535 -32.18 3.59 5.08
CA LEU A 535 -32.23 3.02 6.42
C LEU A 535 -31.20 1.91 6.61
N GLU A 536 -30.63 1.87 7.81
CA GLU A 536 -30.00 0.66 8.33
C GLU A 536 -31.03 -0.12 9.14
N ASP A 537 -31.29 -1.36 8.72
CA ASP A 537 -32.23 -2.28 9.35
C ASP A 537 -31.81 -3.74 9.10
N ASN A 538 -32.64 -4.69 9.53
CA ASN A 538 -32.37 -6.12 9.34
C ASN A 538 -32.12 -6.48 7.86
N THR A 539 -32.76 -5.81 6.90
CA THR A 539 -32.63 -6.10 5.46
C THR A 539 -31.24 -5.73 4.96
N SER A 540 -30.80 -4.49 5.22
CA SER A 540 -29.49 -4.01 4.78
C SER A 540 -28.36 -4.76 5.49
N LEU A 541 -28.53 -5.01 6.80
CA LEU A 541 -27.56 -5.73 7.61
C LEU A 541 -27.40 -7.18 7.15
N GLU A 542 -28.50 -7.89 6.87
CA GLU A 542 -28.47 -9.26 6.37
C GLU A 542 -27.72 -9.37 5.04
N LYS A 543 -27.91 -8.40 4.13
CA LYS A 543 -27.17 -8.37 2.85
C LYS A 543 -25.65 -8.26 3.08
N ARG A 544 -25.20 -7.44 4.04
CA ARG A 544 -23.76 -7.30 4.35
C ARG A 544 -23.20 -8.47 5.14
N LEU A 545 -23.94 -9.03 6.09
CA LEU A 545 -23.55 -10.26 6.80
C LEU A 545 -23.43 -11.45 5.85
N LYS A 546 -24.26 -11.50 4.80
CA LYS A 546 -24.11 -12.50 3.74
C LYS A 546 -22.79 -12.34 2.98
N LEU A 547 -22.28 -11.12 2.77
CA LEU A 547 -20.95 -10.92 2.19
C LEU A 547 -19.83 -11.47 3.08
N VAL A 548 -19.96 -11.34 4.41
CA VAL A 548 -19.03 -11.92 5.40
C VAL A 548 -18.98 -13.44 5.24
N ASP A 549 -20.15 -14.10 5.27
CA ASP A 549 -20.25 -15.55 5.15
C ASP A 549 -19.82 -16.07 3.76
N ASP A 550 -20.29 -15.44 2.68
CA ASP A 550 -19.99 -15.87 1.30
C ASP A 550 -18.49 -15.79 0.99
N ASN A 551 -17.78 -14.81 1.55
CA ASN A 551 -16.34 -14.62 1.36
C ASN A 551 -15.47 -15.26 2.45
N LYS A 552 -16.07 -15.88 3.48
CA LYS A 552 -15.35 -16.47 4.63
C LYS A 552 -14.41 -15.46 5.29
N LEU A 553 -14.92 -14.25 5.50
CA LEU A 553 -14.20 -13.21 6.21
C LEU A 553 -14.03 -13.60 7.70
N ALA A 554 -13.05 -13.01 8.38
CA ALA A 554 -12.80 -13.27 9.81
C ALA A 554 -13.97 -12.92 10.73
N GLY A 555 -14.86 -12.03 10.28
CA GLY A 555 -16.03 -11.63 11.04
C GLY A 555 -16.63 -10.28 10.63
N ALA A 556 -17.42 -9.70 11.52
CA ALA A 556 -18.04 -8.39 11.38
C ALA A 556 -17.84 -7.52 12.62
N ALA A 557 -17.83 -6.20 12.41
CA ALA A 557 -17.73 -5.19 13.46
C ALA A 557 -18.89 -4.19 13.35
N PHE A 558 -19.49 -3.76 14.47
CA PHE A 558 -20.69 -2.92 14.43
C PHE A 558 -20.50 -1.55 15.10
N TRP A 559 -20.59 -0.48 14.30
CA TRP A 559 -20.49 0.91 14.76
C TRP A 559 -21.87 1.57 14.83
N LYS A 560 -22.44 1.80 16.02
CA LYS A 560 -21.89 1.48 17.34
C LYS A 560 -23.02 1.09 18.27
N LEU A 561 -22.67 0.46 19.39
CA LEU A 561 -23.65 0.02 20.38
C LEU A 561 -24.52 1.17 20.90
N GLY A 562 -25.79 0.84 21.10
CA GLY A 562 -26.85 1.75 21.52
C GLY A 562 -27.55 2.49 20.37
N PHE A 563 -27.13 2.29 19.11
CA PHE A 563 -27.79 2.87 17.94
C PHE A 563 -28.62 1.84 17.15
N GLU A 564 -28.42 0.56 17.42
CA GLU A 564 -29.16 -0.53 16.82
C GLU A 564 -30.58 -0.69 17.36
N ASN A 565 -31.44 -1.30 16.55
CA ASN A 565 -32.66 -1.95 17.04
C ASN A 565 -32.32 -3.35 17.56
N SER A 566 -32.91 -3.79 18.67
CA SER A 566 -32.65 -5.12 19.26
C SER A 566 -32.84 -6.31 18.29
N SER A 567 -33.70 -6.19 17.27
CA SER A 567 -33.95 -7.26 16.29
C SER A 567 -32.76 -7.56 15.40
N VAL A 568 -31.80 -6.64 15.27
CA VAL A 568 -30.65 -6.87 14.39
C VAL A 568 -29.76 -8.00 14.91
N TRP A 569 -29.69 -8.17 16.23
CA TRP A 569 -28.86 -9.20 16.85
C TRP A 569 -29.32 -10.62 16.51
N ASP A 570 -30.62 -10.83 16.25
CA ASP A 570 -31.12 -12.12 15.74
C ASP A 570 -30.67 -12.39 14.30
N THR A 571 -30.48 -11.34 13.50
CA THR A 571 -29.86 -11.45 12.18
C THR A 571 -28.35 -11.70 12.31
N VAL A 572 -27.64 -11.02 13.22
CA VAL A 572 -26.19 -11.20 13.42
C VAL A 572 -25.82 -12.65 13.73
N ILE A 573 -26.47 -13.26 14.73
CA ILE A 573 -26.17 -14.64 15.16
C ILE A 573 -26.56 -15.72 14.15
N LYS A 574 -27.22 -15.36 13.05
CA LYS A 574 -27.50 -16.29 11.94
C LYS A 574 -26.27 -16.50 11.05
N TYR A 575 -25.35 -15.54 11.03
CA TYR A 575 -24.22 -15.49 10.10
C TYR A 575 -22.85 -15.59 10.76
N LEU A 576 -22.76 -15.38 12.08
CA LEU A 576 -21.51 -15.47 12.84
C LEU A 576 -21.67 -16.58 13.90
N ASP A 577 -20.80 -17.60 13.83
CA ASP A 577 -20.87 -18.82 14.67
C ASP A 577 -19.93 -18.81 15.91
#